data_AF-A0A1X7HZV8-F1
#
_entry.id   AF-A0A1X7HZV8-F1
#
_cell.length_a   1.000
_cell.length_b   1.000
_cell.length_c   1.000
_cell.angle_alpha   90.00
_cell.angle_beta   90.00
_cell.angle_gamma   90.00
#
_symmetry.space_group_name_H-M   'P 1'
#
loop_
_entity.id
_entity.type
_entity.pdbx_description
1 polymer ?
#
loop_
_entity_poly.entity_id
_entity_poly.type
_entity_poly.pdbx_seq_one_letter_code
_entity_poly.pdbx_strand_id
1 'polypeptide(L)'
;MLKQLALSCLFVLLMCTFSYAQIKVDDGTVSGSTVTPNPNAVLDLSSIQRGVLFPRLSLESTTSPAPLTKHEAGMMVYNLSKKNDVVPGIYYNDGTKWVMTGGGKGSGITYDPTTNVITFLDENGNPVTIDLQEIIKKSQTITTLTKEVNGTYTYVSEDNTITVIDVPGDVINNFEEIIKNQTVLNELTQIINEVGGNITYDGSSFTWIDENGDVQNLNLEQIIKGFETITTLDENGNAKYTYTSESGKVTVIDVPADVINNFEEIFNNPTILNELTEIINKLGGNVSFDGTDFTWMDENGNQHTVDLEQLVKDNQVVTTLVNNGDGTYTYTSEDGTQTTIDVPADVVNNFEEIIKNGDVQNILNEYITNVEGNVSFDGSNFTYVDG
;
A
#
# COMPACT_ATOMS: atom_id res chain seq x y z
N MET A 1 -45.98 -84.30 99.30
CA MET A 1 -46.73 -83.77 98.12
C MET A 1 -47.29 -82.37 98.32
N LEU A 2 -48.02 -82.07 99.41
CA LEU A 2 -48.71 -80.77 99.56
C LEU A 2 -47.81 -79.52 99.51
N LYS A 3 -46.58 -79.57 100.06
CA LYS A 3 -45.63 -78.43 100.04
C LYS A 3 -45.07 -78.11 98.65
N GLN A 4 -44.85 -79.12 97.81
CA GLN A 4 -44.41 -78.91 96.41
C GLN A 4 -45.54 -78.35 95.56
N LEU A 5 -46.80 -78.76 95.81
CA LEU A 5 -47.97 -78.19 95.14
C LEU A 5 -48.17 -76.72 95.50
N ALA A 6 -48.03 -76.37 96.79
CA ALA A 6 -48.14 -74.99 97.25
C ALA A 6 -47.04 -74.07 96.68
N LEU A 7 -45.80 -74.57 96.57
CA LEU A 7 -44.69 -73.80 96.01
C LEU A 7 -44.83 -73.60 94.49
N SER A 8 -45.32 -74.62 93.75
CA SER A 8 -45.69 -74.44 92.33
C SER A 8 -46.85 -73.48 92.14
N CYS A 9 -47.87 -73.51 93.00
CA CYS A 9 -48.97 -72.54 92.93
C CYS A 9 -48.52 -71.10 93.25
N LEU A 10 -47.58 -70.91 94.19
CA LEU A 10 -47.03 -69.59 94.50
C LEU A 10 -46.16 -69.05 93.35
N PHE A 11 -45.41 -69.92 92.67
CA PHE A 11 -44.63 -69.54 91.48
C PHE A 11 -45.53 -69.15 90.29
N VAL A 12 -46.69 -69.81 90.14
CA VAL A 12 -47.70 -69.46 89.14
C VAL A 12 -48.41 -68.14 89.50
N LEU A 13 -48.64 -67.85 90.78
CA LEU A 13 -49.24 -66.60 91.22
C LEU A 13 -48.31 -65.38 91.04
N LEU A 14 -46.99 -65.55 91.18
CA LEU A 14 -46.00 -64.49 90.96
C LEU A 14 -45.76 -64.15 89.48
N MET A 15 -46.21 -65.00 88.54
CA MET A 15 -46.11 -64.77 87.09
C MET A 15 -47.27 -63.91 86.55
N CYS A 16 -48.28 -63.59 87.35
CA CYS A 16 -49.36 -62.67 86.97
C CYS A 16 -48.88 -61.21 87.08
N THR A 17 -48.07 -60.79 86.13
CA THR A 17 -47.80 -59.36 85.92
C THR A 17 -49.05 -58.66 85.37
N PHE A 18 -49.26 -57.42 85.78
CA PHE A 18 -50.36 -56.58 85.33
C PHE A 18 -50.25 -56.31 83.82
N SER A 19 -51.07 -56.97 83.00
CA SER A 19 -51.23 -56.59 81.60
C SER A 19 -52.10 -55.34 81.51
N TYR A 20 -51.52 -54.22 81.07
CA TYR A 20 -52.28 -53.05 80.63
C TYR A 20 -52.89 -53.38 79.26
N ALA A 21 -54.17 -53.78 79.25
CA ALA A 21 -54.88 -54.04 78.00
C ALA A 21 -55.38 -52.72 77.40
N GLN A 22 -54.58 -52.09 76.54
CA GLN A 22 -55.14 -51.16 75.54
C GLN A 22 -55.62 -51.99 74.35
N ILE A 23 -56.85 -51.76 73.91
CA ILE A 23 -57.47 -52.48 72.79
C ILE A 23 -57.78 -51.47 71.69
N LYS A 24 -57.28 -51.73 70.49
CA LYS A 24 -57.65 -51.02 69.27
C LYS A 24 -59.07 -51.43 68.91
N VAL A 25 -59.96 -50.47 68.64
CA VAL A 25 -61.32 -50.78 68.19
C VAL A 25 -61.27 -51.01 66.69
N ASP A 26 -61.27 -52.28 66.29
CA ASP A 26 -61.22 -52.74 64.91
C ASP A 26 -62.48 -53.59 64.61
N ASP A 27 -63.06 -53.45 63.42
CA ASP A 27 -64.19 -54.27 62.94
C ASP A 27 -63.78 -55.42 62.01
N GLY A 28 -62.47 -55.62 61.83
CA GLY A 28 -61.89 -56.70 61.04
C GLY A 28 -61.91 -56.45 59.53
N THR A 29 -62.34 -55.26 59.08
CA THR A 29 -62.50 -54.97 57.65
C THR A 29 -61.18 -54.57 56.98
N VAL A 30 -60.14 -54.24 57.75
CA VAL A 30 -58.83 -53.80 57.24
C VAL A 30 -57.86 -54.98 57.13
N SER A 31 -57.56 -55.41 55.91
CA SER A 31 -56.59 -56.50 55.67
C SER A 31 -55.17 -56.08 56.08
N GLY A 32 -54.49 -56.91 56.88
CA GLY A 32 -53.13 -56.66 57.38
C GLY A 32 -53.04 -55.73 58.59
N SER A 33 -54.16 -55.33 59.20
CA SER A 33 -54.20 -54.53 60.43
C SER A 33 -53.58 -55.30 61.60
N THR A 34 -52.69 -54.64 62.37
CA THR A 34 -52.22 -55.17 63.65
C THR A 34 -53.24 -54.88 64.75
N VAL A 35 -53.36 -55.80 65.72
CA VAL A 35 -54.18 -55.60 66.93
C VAL A 35 -53.51 -54.68 67.96
N THR A 36 -52.26 -54.28 67.70
CA THR A 36 -51.49 -53.38 68.55
C THR A 36 -51.98 -51.95 68.35
N PRO A 37 -52.54 -51.29 69.38
CA PRO A 37 -52.94 -49.89 69.28
C PRO A 37 -51.75 -48.98 69.00
N ASN A 38 -51.97 -47.87 68.31
CA ASN A 38 -50.98 -46.80 68.18
C ASN A 38 -50.51 -46.33 69.58
N PRO A 39 -49.20 -46.43 69.92
CA PRO A 39 -48.70 -46.13 71.26
C PRO A 39 -48.89 -44.66 71.67
N ASN A 40 -49.16 -43.76 70.72
CA ASN A 40 -49.42 -42.35 70.96
C ASN A 40 -50.91 -42.00 71.04
N ALA A 41 -51.80 -42.97 70.86
CA ALA A 41 -53.24 -42.75 70.85
C ALA A 41 -53.93 -43.45 72.03
N VAL A 42 -54.72 -42.69 72.79
CA VAL A 42 -55.60 -43.27 73.82
C VAL A 42 -56.81 -43.97 73.18
N LEU A 43 -57.19 -43.56 71.97
CA LEU A 43 -58.23 -44.19 71.14
C LEU A 43 -57.69 -44.41 69.73
N ASP A 44 -57.55 -45.67 69.34
CA ASP A 44 -57.17 -46.09 68.00
C ASP A 44 -58.33 -46.87 67.35
N LEU A 45 -58.73 -46.47 66.15
CA LEU A 45 -59.90 -46.96 65.43
C LEU A 45 -59.49 -47.40 64.02
N SER A 46 -59.92 -48.58 63.59
CA SER A 46 -59.62 -49.13 62.27
C SER A 46 -60.86 -49.75 61.63
N SER A 47 -61.25 -49.21 60.49
CA SER A 47 -62.35 -49.71 59.67
C SER A 47 -62.29 -49.09 58.28
N ILE A 48 -62.65 -49.84 57.24
CA ILE A 48 -62.94 -49.31 55.90
C ILE A 48 -64.45 -49.12 55.66
N GLN A 49 -65.30 -49.51 56.61
CA GLN A 49 -66.76 -49.50 56.47
C GLN A 49 -67.47 -48.56 57.46
N ARG A 50 -66.77 -48.13 58.52
CA ARG A 50 -67.34 -47.35 59.63
C ARG A 50 -66.42 -46.17 59.96
N GLY A 51 -67.00 -45.06 60.38
CA GLY A 51 -66.28 -43.87 60.82
C GLY A 51 -66.57 -43.52 62.27
N VAL A 52 -65.97 -42.43 62.74
CA VAL A 52 -66.27 -41.83 64.05
C VAL A 52 -67.48 -40.93 63.93
N LEU A 53 -68.52 -41.22 64.69
CA LEU A 53 -69.65 -40.30 64.85
C LEU A 53 -69.35 -39.38 66.04
N PHE A 54 -68.89 -38.16 65.75
CA PHE A 54 -68.65 -37.15 66.78
C PHE A 54 -69.95 -36.71 67.46
N PRO A 55 -69.90 -36.28 68.74
CA PRO A 55 -71.03 -35.64 69.41
C PRO A 55 -71.60 -34.49 68.58
N ARG A 56 -72.92 -34.42 68.47
CA ARG A 56 -73.63 -33.40 67.71
C ARG A 56 -74.02 -32.25 68.64
N LEU A 57 -73.54 -31.05 68.35
CA LEU A 57 -73.87 -29.83 69.10
C LEU A 57 -74.45 -28.78 68.16
N SER A 58 -75.34 -27.93 68.68
CA SER A 58 -75.81 -26.74 67.98
C SER A 58 -74.99 -25.55 68.42
N LEU A 59 -73.91 -25.23 67.70
CA LEU A 59 -73.03 -24.12 68.03
C LEU A 59 -73.70 -22.78 67.72
N GLU A 60 -73.37 -21.77 68.51
CA GLU A 60 -73.93 -20.41 68.37
C GLU A 60 -73.06 -19.50 67.49
N SER A 61 -71.74 -19.49 67.71
CA SER A 61 -70.72 -18.80 66.91
C SER A 61 -69.36 -19.46 67.13
N THR A 62 -68.35 -19.16 66.32
CA THR A 62 -67.02 -19.76 66.52
C THR A 62 -66.37 -19.28 67.82
N THR A 63 -66.63 -18.05 68.24
CA THR A 63 -66.05 -17.43 69.45
C THR A 63 -66.82 -17.71 70.74
N SER A 64 -67.98 -18.38 70.65
CA SER A 64 -68.79 -18.73 71.81
C SER A 64 -68.60 -20.20 72.19
N PRO A 65 -68.41 -20.53 73.48
CA PRO A 65 -68.35 -21.93 73.90
C PRO A 65 -69.73 -22.61 73.86
N ALA A 66 -70.81 -21.84 73.76
CA ALA A 66 -72.18 -22.36 73.77
C ALA A 66 -72.40 -23.42 72.67
N PRO A 67 -73.07 -24.54 72.98
CA PRO A 67 -73.89 -24.79 74.17
C PRO A 67 -73.11 -25.27 75.41
N LEU A 68 -71.78 -25.36 75.33
CA LEU A 68 -70.93 -25.68 76.47
C LEU A 68 -70.65 -24.43 77.32
N THR A 69 -70.15 -24.63 78.53
CA THR A 69 -69.85 -23.54 79.47
C THR A 69 -68.46 -22.92 79.29
N LYS A 70 -67.53 -23.61 78.61
CA LYS A 70 -66.18 -23.12 78.27
C LYS A 70 -65.62 -23.83 77.03
N HIS A 71 -64.61 -23.21 76.40
CA HIS A 71 -63.84 -23.83 75.33
C HIS A 71 -62.86 -24.86 75.91
N GLU A 72 -62.72 -26.01 75.24
CA GLU A 72 -61.86 -27.12 75.65
C GLU A 72 -60.98 -27.55 74.48
N ALA A 73 -59.69 -27.22 74.54
CA ALA A 73 -58.76 -27.48 73.45
C ALA A 73 -58.72 -28.98 73.08
N GLY A 74 -58.74 -29.27 71.78
CA GLY A 74 -58.74 -30.62 71.22
C GLY A 74 -60.11 -31.30 71.15
N MET A 75 -61.17 -30.69 71.70
CA MET A 75 -62.52 -31.24 71.60
C MET A 75 -63.02 -31.19 70.15
N MET A 76 -63.59 -32.28 69.64
CA MET A 76 -64.18 -32.35 68.30
C MET A 76 -65.68 -32.66 68.36
N VAL A 77 -66.47 -31.92 67.59
CA VAL A 77 -67.93 -32.05 67.51
C VAL A 77 -68.42 -31.85 66.09
N TYR A 78 -69.60 -32.38 65.79
CA TYR A 78 -70.33 -32.05 64.57
C TYR A 78 -71.34 -30.95 64.89
N ASN A 79 -71.18 -29.76 64.32
CA ASN A 79 -72.13 -28.68 64.45
C ASN A 79 -73.39 -28.95 63.60
N LEU A 80 -74.57 -28.76 64.18
CA LEU A 80 -75.86 -28.88 63.50
C LEU A 80 -76.42 -27.53 63.02
N SER A 81 -75.95 -26.43 63.59
CA SER A 81 -76.55 -25.11 63.40
C SER A 81 -75.95 -24.35 62.22
N LYS A 82 -76.78 -23.65 61.47
CA LYS A 82 -76.37 -22.57 60.56
C LYS A 82 -76.72 -21.24 61.21
N LYS A 83 -75.80 -20.69 62.00
CA LYS A 83 -76.04 -19.52 62.85
C LYS A 83 -74.78 -18.70 62.96
N ASN A 84 -74.90 -17.37 62.85
CA ASN A 84 -73.76 -16.45 62.80
C ASN A 84 -72.70 -16.93 61.79
N ASP A 85 -71.48 -17.16 62.24
CA ASP A 85 -70.33 -17.63 61.45
C ASP A 85 -70.16 -19.15 61.42
N VAL A 86 -71.02 -19.92 62.13
CA VAL A 86 -70.98 -21.38 62.09
C VAL A 86 -71.99 -21.95 61.09
N VAL A 87 -71.55 -22.97 60.38
CA VAL A 87 -72.35 -23.79 59.46
C VAL A 87 -72.27 -25.26 59.87
N PRO A 88 -73.24 -26.12 59.48
CA PRO A 88 -73.17 -27.54 59.78
C PRO A 88 -71.88 -28.17 59.26
N GLY A 89 -71.18 -28.93 60.10
CA GLY A 89 -69.86 -29.48 59.77
C GLY A 89 -69.06 -29.90 60.99
N ILE A 90 -67.87 -30.46 60.77
CA ILE A 90 -66.97 -30.87 61.86
C ILE A 90 -66.17 -29.66 62.34
N TYR A 91 -66.14 -29.45 63.64
CA TYR A 91 -65.36 -28.42 64.31
C TYR A 91 -64.47 -29.07 65.36
N TYR A 92 -63.26 -28.55 65.51
CA TYR A 92 -62.46 -28.76 66.71
C TYR A 92 -62.36 -27.45 67.50
N ASN A 93 -62.16 -27.55 68.80
CA ASN A 93 -61.96 -26.41 69.66
C ASN A 93 -60.46 -26.22 69.89
N ASP A 94 -59.94 -25.01 69.71
CA ASP A 94 -58.51 -24.72 69.89
C ASP A 94 -58.15 -24.27 71.32
N GLY A 95 -59.13 -24.26 72.23
CA GLY A 95 -59.04 -23.74 73.59
C GLY A 95 -59.61 -22.32 73.74
N THR A 96 -59.84 -21.62 72.63
CA THR A 96 -60.36 -20.25 72.62
C THR A 96 -61.57 -20.06 71.69
N LYS A 97 -61.70 -20.88 70.66
CA LYS A 97 -62.78 -20.83 69.67
C LYS A 97 -63.00 -22.19 69.00
N TRP A 98 -64.13 -22.33 68.29
CA TRP A 98 -64.40 -23.42 67.37
C TRP A 98 -63.80 -23.14 66.00
N VAL A 99 -63.07 -24.12 65.45
CA VAL A 99 -62.43 -24.06 64.14
C VAL A 99 -63.00 -25.18 63.27
N MET A 100 -63.55 -24.82 62.11
CA MET A 100 -64.11 -25.78 61.16
C MET A 100 -63.00 -26.58 60.46
N THR A 101 -63.06 -27.91 60.49
CA THR A 101 -62.05 -28.82 59.90
C THR A 101 -62.22 -29.00 58.38
N GLY A 102 -62.35 -27.89 57.65
CA GLY A 102 -62.59 -27.88 56.20
C GLY A 102 -63.01 -26.53 55.62
N GLY A 103 -63.09 -25.49 56.45
CA GLY A 103 -63.53 -24.14 56.06
C GLY A 103 -62.43 -23.23 55.52
N GLY A 104 -61.39 -23.77 54.88
CA GLY A 104 -60.37 -22.95 54.21
C GLY A 104 -60.95 -22.34 52.93
N LYS A 105 -61.39 -21.08 52.97
CA LYS A 105 -61.69 -20.28 51.76
C LYS A 105 -60.40 -19.86 51.03
N GLY A 106 -59.65 -20.85 50.54
CA GLY A 106 -58.47 -20.66 49.69
C GLY A 106 -58.69 -21.16 48.25
N SER A 107 -59.94 -21.31 47.82
CA SER A 107 -60.28 -21.75 46.46
C SER A 107 -60.83 -20.56 45.69
N GLY A 108 -60.08 -20.05 44.73
CA GLY A 108 -60.59 -18.98 43.87
C GLY A 108 -59.62 -18.46 42.83
N ILE A 109 -58.33 -18.33 43.16
CA ILE A 109 -57.34 -17.78 42.21
C ILE A 109 -56.79 -18.88 41.31
N THR A 110 -57.09 -18.79 40.01
CA THR A 110 -56.57 -19.68 38.96
C THR A 110 -55.83 -18.84 37.93
N TYR A 111 -54.68 -19.32 37.47
CA TYR A 111 -53.93 -18.74 36.35
C TYR A 111 -53.92 -19.71 35.17
N ASP A 112 -54.35 -19.25 33.99
CA ASP A 112 -54.24 -20.00 32.74
C ASP A 112 -53.01 -19.50 31.96
N PRO A 113 -51.92 -20.29 31.85
CA PRO A 113 -50.71 -19.90 31.14
C PRO A 113 -50.88 -19.83 29.61
N THR A 114 -51.95 -20.41 29.05
CA THR A 114 -52.22 -20.37 27.60
C THR A 114 -52.83 -19.03 27.21
N THR A 115 -53.76 -18.55 28.02
CA THR A 115 -54.46 -17.28 27.79
C THR A 115 -53.86 -16.10 28.57
N ASN A 116 -52.96 -16.36 29.53
CA ASN A 116 -52.38 -15.39 30.46
C ASN A 116 -53.43 -14.64 31.30
N VAL A 117 -54.53 -15.32 31.65
CA VAL A 117 -55.62 -14.76 32.44
C VAL A 117 -55.54 -15.26 33.88
N ILE A 118 -55.63 -14.33 34.83
CA ILE A 118 -55.85 -14.65 36.24
C ILE A 118 -57.35 -14.52 36.52
N THR A 119 -57.97 -15.56 37.07
CA THR A 119 -59.37 -15.55 37.49
C THR A 119 -59.45 -15.72 38.99
N PHE A 120 -60.22 -14.88 39.69
CA PHE A 120 -60.51 -15.01 41.10
C PHE A 120 -62.00 -14.80 41.38
N LEU A 121 -62.51 -15.28 42.52
CA LEU A 121 -63.91 -15.06 42.90
C LEU A 121 -64.03 -13.77 43.73
N ASP A 122 -65.01 -12.92 43.42
CA ASP A 122 -65.35 -11.75 44.22
C ASP A 122 -66.05 -12.12 45.54
N GLU A 123 -66.38 -11.12 46.36
CA GLU A 123 -67.07 -11.27 47.64
C GLU A 123 -68.47 -11.94 47.54
N ASN A 124 -69.04 -11.97 46.33
CA ASN A 124 -70.34 -12.59 46.01
C ASN A 124 -70.18 -13.97 45.34
N GLY A 125 -68.94 -14.42 45.10
CA GLY A 125 -68.64 -15.69 44.46
C GLY A 125 -68.66 -15.66 42.92
N ASN A 126 -68.66 -14.49 42.29
CA ASN A 126 -68.58 -14.37 40.83
C ASN A 126 -67.11 -14.35 40.36
N PRO A 127 -66.78 -14.97 39.23
CA PRO A 127 -65.45 -14.90 38.65
C PRO A 127 -65.15 -13.50 38.11
N VAL A 128 -64.07 -12.91 38.60
CA VAL A 128 -63.41 -11.70 38.08
C VAL A 128 -62.14 -12.12 37.37
N THR A 129 -61.95 -11.63 36.14
CA THR A 129 -60.80 -11.94 35.31
C THR A 129 -59.87 -10.74 35.19
N ILE A 130 -58.57 -11.01 35.17
CA ILE A 130 -57.49 -10.06 34.89
C ILE A 130 -56.73 -10.61 33.67
N ASP A 131 -56.85 -9.94 32.53
CA ASP A 131 -56.10 -10.25 31.33
C ASP A 131 -54.74 -9.54 31.37
N LEU A 132 -53.66 -10.31 31.54
CA LEU A 132 -52.31 -9.76 31.60
C LEU A 132 -51.84 -9.21 30.25
N GLN A 133 -52.34 -9.74 29.12
CA GLN A 133 -51.98 -9.23 27.79
C GLN A 133 -52.57 -7.84 27.56
N GLU A 134 -53.81 -7.59 27.99
CA GLU A 134 -54.40 -6.24 27.92
C GLU A 134 -53.63 -5.24 28.78
N ILE A 135 -53.24 -5.63 29.99
CA ILE A 135 -52.49 -4.74 30.90
C ILE A 135 -51.13 -4.40 30.30
N ILE A 136 -50.43 -5.38 29.72
CA ILE A 136 -49.15 -5.16 29.05
C ILE A 136 -49.33 -4.21 27.86
N LYS A 137 -50.32 -4.44 26.98
CA LYS A 137 -50.59 -3.55 25.83
C LYS A 137 -50.92 -2.12 26.26
N LYS A 138 -51.70 -1.93 27.33
CA LYS A 138 -52.03 -0.60 27.89
C LYS A 138 -50.83 0.09 28.54
N SER A 139 -49.82 -0.68 28.96
CA SER A 139 -48.61 -0.17 29.65
C SER A 139 -47.40 -0.04 28.71
N GLN A 140 -47.55 -0.36 27.43
CA GLN A 140 -46.50 -0.11 26.43
C GLN A 140 -46.35 1.39 26.19
N THR A 141 -45.10 1.84 26.13
CA THR A 141 -44.73 3.17 25.64
C THR A 141 -44.87 3.17 24.12
N ILE A 142 -45.73 4.03 23.58
CA ILE A 142 -46.05 4.07 22.15
C ILE A 142 -45.08 5.03 21.46
N THR A 143 -44.32 4.56 20.47
CA THR A 143 -43.58 5.42 19.54
C THR A 143 -44.48 5.89 18.40
N THR A 144 -44.27 7.10 17.88
CA THR A 144 -44.99 7.58 16.68
C THR A 144 -44.02 8.07 15.61
N LEU A 145 -44.34 7.82 14.35
CA LEU A 145 -43.67 8.42 13.19
C LEU A 145 -44.73 9.12 12.33
N THR A 146 -44.68 10.45 12.29
CA THR A 146 -45.65 11.28 11.57
C THR A 146 -44.95 11.91 10.37
N LYS A 147 -45.55 11.76 9.19
CA LYS A 147 -45.14 12.50 7.99
C LYS A 147 -45.67 13.92 8.07
N GLU A 148 -44.78 14.89 7.95
CA GLU A 148 -45.12 16.32 7.96
C GLU A 148 -45.19 16.88 6.53
N VAL A 149 -45.41 18.19 6.44
CA VAL A 149 -45.32 18.92 5.18
C VAL A 149 -43.87 19.02 4.70
N ASN A 150 -43.68 19.22 3.40
CA ASN A 150 -42.38 19.47 2.76
C ASN A 150 -41.33 18.35 2.90
N GLY A 151 -41.74 17.11 3.17
CA GLY A 151 -40.81 15.96 3.18
C GLY A 151 -40.07 15.73 4.50
N THR A 152 -40.47 16.42 5.57
CA THR A 152 -39.96 16.17 6.93
C THR A 152 -40.80 15.10 7.65
N TYR A 153 -40.22 14.44 8.64
CA TYR A 153 -40.91 13.47 9.50
C TYR A 153 -40.61 13.75 10.97
N THR A 154 -41.63 13.64 11.82
CA THR A 154 -41.48 13.75 13.27
C THR A 154 -41.55 12.36 13.89
N TYR A 155 -40.45 11.91 14.48
CA TYR A 155 -40.41 10.71 15.30
C TYR A 155 -40.50 11.09 16.78
N VAL A 156 -41.37 10.41 17.53
CA VAL A 156 -41.48 10.54 18.99
C VAL A 156 -41.17 9.18 19.59
N SER A 157 -40.11 9.11 20.40
CA SER A 157 -39.70 7.91 21.12
C SER A 157 -40.53 7.69 22.39
N GLU A 158 -40.29 6.54 23.01
CA GLU A 158 -40.98 6.04 24.22
C GLU A 158 -40.81 6.95 25.45
N ASP A 159 -39.72 7.72 25.50
CA ASP A 159 -39.42 8.72 26.53
C ASP A 159 -39.91 10.14 26.18
N ASN A 160 -40.67 10.29 25.08
CA ASN A 160 -41.13 11.54 24.49
C ASN A 160 -40.04 12.42 23.86
N THR A 161 -38.85 11.88 23.58
CA THR A 161 -37.86 12.60 22.77
C THR A 161 -38.36 12.75 21.34
N ILE A 162 -38.33 13.98 20.83
CA ILE A 162 -38.76 14.32 19.48
C ILE A 162 -37.53 14.41 18.58
N THR A 163 -37.50 13.62 17.52
CA THR A 163 -36.49 13.68 16.44
C THR A 163 -37.16 14.14 15.16
N VAL A 164 -36.63 15.21 14.56
CA VAL A 164 -37.06 15.67 13.24
C VAL A 164 -36.11 15.09 12.20
N ILE A 165 -36.67 14.39 11.22
CA ILE A 165 -35.96 13.86 10.06
C ILE A 165 -36.26 14.79 8.88
N ASP A 166 -35.25 15.52 8.41
CA ASP A 166 -35.36 16.48 7.31
C ASP A 166 -34.78 15.87 6.03
N VAL A 167 -35.59 15.09 5.31
CA VAL A 167 -35.13 14.41 4.09
C VAL A 167 -34.61 15.38 3.03
N PRO A 168 -35.29 16.51 2.70
CA PRO A 168 -34.73 17.50 1.79
C PRO A 168 -33.40 18.08 2.27
N GLY A 169 -33.30 18.46 3.55
CA GLY A 169 -32.06 18.96 4.14
C GLY A 169 -30.92 17.94 4.04
N ASP A 170 -31.21 16.68 4.34
CA ASP A 170 -30.25 15.58 4.23
C ASP A 170 -29.80 15.35 2.79
N VAL A 171 -30.72 15.42 1.81
CA VAL A 171 -30.37 15.30 0.39
C VAL A 171 -29.47 16.46 -0.05
N ILE A 172 -29.75 17.69 0.36
CA ILE A 172 -28.92 18.85 0.03
C ILE A 172 -27.52 18.69 0.64
N ASN A 173 -27.43 18.32 1.92
CA ASN A 173 -26.16 18.20 2.62
C ASN A 173 -25.29 17.06 2.08
N ASN A 174 -25.90 15.99 1.60
CA ASN A 174 -25.20 14.81 1.08
C ASN A 174 -25.20 14.74 -0.47
N PHE A 175 -25.57 15.82 -1.16
CA PHE A 175 -25.79 15.81 -2.61
C PHE A 175 -24.56 15.34 -3.39
N GLU A 176 -23.35 15.76 -2.99
CA GLU A 176 -22.10 15.35 -3.63
C GLU A 176 -21.84 13.83 -3.57
N GLU A 177 -22.28 13.16 -2.50
CA GLU A 177 -22.17 11.70 -2.38
C GLU A 177 -23.28 11.01 -3.17
N ILE A 178 -24.50 11.56 -3.13
CA ILE A 178 -25.66 11.03 -3.83
C ILE A 178 -25.39 10.97 -5.35
N ILE A 179 -24.80 12.01 -5.94
CA ILE A 179 -24.51 12.05 -7.39
C ILE A 179 -23.35 11.14 -7.81
N LYS A 180 -22.53 10.64 -6.88
CA LYS A 180 -21.49 9.64 -7.17
C LYS A 180 -22.07 8.23 -7.30
N ASN A 181 -23.30 8.01 -6.83
CA ASN A 181 -23.97 6.73 -7.02
C ASN A 181 -24.27 6.51 -8.51
N GLN A 182 -23.81 5.40 -9.08
CA GLN A 182 -23.92 5.14 -10.51
C GLN A 182 -25.37 5.11 -11.01
N THR A 183 -26.32 4.61 -10.21
CA THR A 183 -27.74 4.58 -10.58
C THR A 183 -28.29 6.00 -10.70
N VAL A 184 -28.03 6.84 -9.70
CA VAL A 184 -28.45 8.25 -9.70
C VAL A 184 -27.80 9.02 -10.85
N LEU A 185 -26.50 8.83 -11.07
CA LEU A 185 -25.76 9.45 -12.16
C LEU A 185 -26.31 9.04 -13.54
N ASN A 186 -26.65 7.77 -13.71
CA ASN A 186 -27.23 7.27 -14.96
C ASN A 186 -28.61 7.88 -15.23
N GLU A 187 -29.49 7.95 -14.21
CA GLU A 187 -30.80 8.59 -14.34
C GLU A 187 -30.67 10.09 -14.67
N LEU A 188 -29.78 10.81 -13.97
CA LEU A 188 -29.48 12.21 -14.27
C LEU A 188 -28.97 12.40 -15.70
N THR A 189 -28.05 11.54 -16.13
CA THR A 189 -27.51 11.57 -17.49
C THR A 189 -28.60 11.32 -18.53
N GLN A 190 -29.50 10.37 -18.28
CA GLN A 190 -30.64 10.11 -19.16
C GLN A 190 -31.55 11.34 -19.28
N ILE A 191 -31.92 11.96 -18.14
CA ILE A 191 -32.76 13.16 -18.14
C ILE A 191 -32.07 14.30 -18.88
N ILE A 192 -30.78 14.52 -18.65
CA ILE A 192 -30.00 15.56 -19.34
C ILE A 192 -29.97 15.30 -20.85
N ASN A 193 -29.84 14.04 -21.25
CA ASN A 193 -29.84 13.66 -22.67
C ASN A 193 -31.22 13.81 -23.33
N GLU A 194 -32.32 13.76 -22.56
CA GLU A 194 -33.69 13.96 -23.06
C GLU A 194 -34.08 15.46 -23.14
N VAL A 195 -33.32 16.37 -22.52
CA VAL A 195 -33.56 17.81 -22.58
C VAL A 195 -32.84 18.42 -23.78
N GLY A 196 -33.61 19.00 -24.71
CA GLY A 196 -33.13 19.71 -25.89
C GLY A 196 -32.08 20.78 -25.58
N GLY A 197 -31.04 20.86 -26.41
CA GLY A 197 -29.94 21.83 -26.31
C GLY A 197 -28.69 21.36 -25.57
N ASN A 198 -28.72 20.21 -24.88
CA ASN A 198 -27.54 19.65 -24.24
C ASN A 198 -26.66 18.89 -25.24
N ILE A 199 -25.36 19.20 -25.26
CA ILE A 199 -24.37 18.51 -26.08
C ILE A 199 -23.70 17.43 -25.24
N THR A 200 -23.76 16.20 -25.72
CA THR A 200 -23.07 15.04 -25.15
C THR A 200 -21.90 14.63 -26.04
N TYR A 201 -20.85 14.07 -25.46
CA TYR A 201 -19.68 13.59 -26.18
C TYR A 201 -19.32 12.18 -25.73
N ASP A 202 -19.28 11.25 -26.67
CA ASP A 202 -19.01 9.83 -26.41
C ASP A 202 -17.54 9.41 -26.64
N GLY A 203 -16.67 10.37 -26.97
CA GLY A 203 -15.28 10.11 -27.36
C GLY A 203 -15.03 10.10 -28.87
N SER A 204 -16.07 10.08 -29.69
CA SER A 204 -15.99 10.04 -31.16
C SER A 204 -16.93 11.02 -31.85
N SER A 205 -18.10 11.28 -31.26
CA SER A 205 -19.13 12.14 -31.82
C SER A 205 -19.76 13.03 -30.76
N PHE A 206 -20.18 14.21 -31.17
CA PHE A 206 -21.06 15.06 -30.39
C PHE A 206 -22.51 14.75 -30.75
N THR A 207 -23.38 14.57 -29.76
CA THR A 207 -24.83 14.43 -29.99
C THR A 207 -25.65 15.39 -29.14
N TRP A 208 -26.70 15.96 -29.72
CA TRP A 208 -27.64 16.84 -29.02
C TRP A 208 -29.04 16.66 -29.57
N ILE A 209 -30.05 17.03 -28.78
CA ILE A 209 -31.44 17.11 -29.24
C ILE A 209 -31.73 18.54 -29.67
N ASP A 210 -32.25 18.73 -30.88
CA ASP A 210 -32.59 20.04 -31.42
C ASP A 210 -33.95 20.59 -30.91
N GLU A 211 -34.36 21.76 -31.40
CA GLU A 211 -35.62 22.42 -31.03
C GLU A 211 -36.88 21.62 -31.41
N ASN A 212 -36.76 20.65 -32.30
CA ASN A 212 -37.86 19.79 -32.76
C ASN A 212 -37.89 18.43 -32.03
N GLY A 213 -36.91 18.16 -31.17
CA GLY A 213 -36.78 16.89 -30.46
C GLY A 213 -35.99 15.82 -31.21
N ASP A 214 -35.37 16.17 -32.34
CA ASP A 214 -34.59 15.22 -33.13
C ASP A 214 -33.13 15.14 -32.64
N VAL A 215 -32.59 13.92 -32.62
CA VAL A 215 -31.18 13.69 -32.25
C VAL A 215 -30.28 14.06 -33.42
N GLN A 216 -29.42 15.03 -33.21
CA GLN A 216 -28.38 15.46 -34.12
C GLN A 216 -27.04 14.80 -33.74
N ASN A 217 -26.25 14.41 -34.74
CA ASN A 217 -24.93 13.80 -34.56
C ASN A 217 -23.89 14.55 -35.39
N LEU A 218 -22.78 14.92 -34.76
CA LEU A 218 -21.60 15.49 -35.41
C LEU A 218 -20.39 14.57 -35.20
N ASN A 219 -20.00 13.88 -36.27
CA ASN A 219 -18.86 12.96 -36.25
C ASN A 219 -17.53 13.72 -36.46
N LEU A 220 -16.61 13.60 -35.49
CA LEU A 220 -15.32 14.29 -35.54
C LEU A 220 -14.35 13.73 -36.57
N GLU A 221 -14.42 12.44 -36.93
CA GLU A 221 -13.51 11.87 -37.94
C GLU A 221 -13.69 12.52 -39.31
N GLN A 222 -14.91 12.90 -39.67
CA GLN A 222 -15.20 13.59 -40.93
C GLN A 222 -14.66 15.01 -40.93
N ILE A 223 -14.75 15.70 -39.78
CA ILE A 223 -14.17 17.04 -39.60
C ILE A 223 -12.64 16.95 -39.67
N ILE A 224 -12.03 16.03 -38.93
CA ILE A 224 -10.58 15.86 -38.87
C ILE A 224 -10.03 15.54 -40.27
N LYS A 225 -10.62 14.58 -41.01
CA LYS A 225 -10.22 14.30 -42.40
C LYS A 225 -10.35 15.50 -43.33
N GLY A 226 -11.31 16.40 -43.08
CA GLY A 226 -11.48 17.64 -43.84
C GLY A 226 -10.44 18.72 -43.50
N PHE A 227 -9.81 18.65 -42.32
CA PHE A 227 -8.76 19.56 -41.85
C PHE A 227 -7.36 18.92 -41.82
N GLU A 228 -7.23 17.66 -42.20
CA GLU A 228 -5.93 17.01 -42.37
C GLU A 228 -5.15 17.73 -43.46
N THR A 229 -4.01 18.29 -43.05
CA THR A 229 -3.06 18.95 -43.92
C THR A 229 -2.10 17.91 -44.48
N ILE A 230 -2.01 17.84 -45.82
CA ILE A 230 -1.13 16.87 -46.49
C ILE A 230 0.18 17.56 -46.87
N THR A 231 1.31 17.05 -46.38
CA THR A 231 2.65 17.38 -46.90
C THR A 231 3.08 16.35 -47.94
N THR A 232 3.68 16.78 -49.05
CA THR A 232 4.26 15.87 -50.05
C THR A 232 5.75 16.10 -50.22
N LEU A 233 6.49 15.04 -50.57
CA LEU A 233 7.87 15.10 -51.02
C LEU A 233 7.97 14.23 -52.28
N ASP A 234 8.07 14.88 -53.42
CA ASP A 234 8.02 14.24 -54.73
C ASP A 234 9.43 14.23 -55.37
N GLU A 235 9.88 13.06 -55.83
CA GLU A 235 11.15 12.91 -56.56
C GLU A 235 10.95 13.27 -58.03
N ASN A 236 11.72 14.23 -58.54
CA ASN A 236 11.61 14.72 -59.92
C ASN A 236 12.72 14.19 -60.84
N GLY A 237 13.51 13.21 -60.37
CA GLY A 237 14.71 12.72 -61.05
C GLY A 237 15.93 13.65 -60.90
N ASN A 238 17.10 13.17 -61.33
CA ASN A 238 18.39 13.89 -61.22
C ASN A 238 18.68 14.43 -59.80
N ALA A 239 18.31 13.69 -58.76
CA ALA A 239 18.46 14.08 -57.36
C ALA A 239 17.77 15.43 -57.00
N LYS A 240 16.66 15.76 -57.67
CA LYS A 240 15.85 16.93 -57.41
C LYS A 240 14.52 16.56 -56.77
N TYR A 241 14.16 17.23 -55.68
CA TYR A 241 12.93 16.95 -54.92
C TYR A 241 12.05 18.19 -54.83
N THR A 242 10.74 17.97 -54.85
CA THR A 242 9.73 19.01 -54.63
C THR A 242 9.04 18.72 -53.31
N TYR A 243 9.29 19.56 -52.32
CA TYR A 243 8.56 19.52 -51.05
C TYR A 243 7.39 20.49 -51.11
N THR A 244 6.18 20.00 -50.84
CA THR A 244 4.99 20.84 -50.67
C THR A 244 4.57 20.81 -49.21
N SER A 245 4.66 21.96 -48.55
CA SER A 245 4.20 22.11 -47.17
C SER A 245 2.67 22.16 -47.08
N GLU A 246 2.16 21.99 -45.85
CA GLU A 246 0.74 22.11 -45.50
C GLU A 246 0.09 23.44 -45.93
N SER A 247 0.88 24.51 -46.00
CA SER A 247 0.44 25.84 -46.44
C SER A 247 0.35 26.00 -47.96
N GLY A 248 0.67 24.94 -48.73
CA GLY A 248 0.81 24.98 -50.18
C GLY A 248 2.11 25.61 -50.67
N LYS A 249 3.01 26.05 -49.78
CA LYS A 249 4.34 26.53 -50.16
C LYS A 249 5.17 25.37 -50.72
N VAL A 250 5.66 25.57 -51.94
CA VAL A 250 6.54 24.63 -52.65
C VAL A 250 8.00 25.04 -52.48
N THR A 251 8.82 24.10 -52.05
CA THR A 251 10.28 24.23 -51.96
C THR A 251 10.91 23.21 -52.90
N VAL A 252 11.78 23.69 -53.78
CA VAL A 252 12.57 22.83 -54.65
C VAL A 252 13.93 22.60 -54.00
N ILE A 253 14.28 21.33 -53.79
CA ILE A 253 15.57 20.89 -53.28
C ILE A 253 16.35 20.36 -54.48
N ASP A 254 17.46 21.00 -54.82
CA ASP A 254 18.29 20.66 -55.97
C ASP A 254 19.67 20.22 -55.47
N VAL A 255 19.77 18.94 -55.09
CA VAL A 255 20.97 18.40 -54.44
C VAL A 255 22.24 18.64 -55.28
N PRO A 256 22.24 18.44 -56.62
CA PRO A 256 23.43 18.75 -57.42
C PRO A 256 23.84 20.22 -57.36
N ALA A 257 22.88 21.15 -57.47
CA ALA A 257 23.17 22.58 -57.37
C ALA A 257 23.68 22.95 -55.97
N ASP A 258 23.09 22.38 -54.92
CA ASP A 258 23.51 22.62 -53.53
C ASP A 258 24.92 22.07 -53.25
N VAL A 259 25.26 20.90 -53.80
CA VAL A 259 26.63 20.36 -53.71
C VAL A 259 27.64 21.26 -54.41
N ILE A 260 27.30 21.80 -55.59
CA ILE A 260 28.17 22.74 -56.31
C ILE A 260 28.35 24.03 -55.51
N ASN A 261 27.25 24.59 -54.98
CA ASN A 261 27.29 25.85 -54.25
C ASN A 261 28.04 25.74 -52.91
N ASN A 262 27.98 24.58 -52.26
CA ASN A 262 28.64 24.33 -50.98
C ASN A 262 29.93 23.52 -51.14
N PHE A 263 30.49 23.45 -52.36
CA PHE A 263 31.60 22.56 -52.68
C PHE A 263 32.83 22.80 -51.79
N GLU A 264 33.18 24.05 -51.49
CA GLU A 264 34.31 24.36 -50.60
C GLU A 264 34.11 23.82 -49.19
N GLU A 265 32.90 23.93 -48.62
CA GLU A 265 32.59 23.41 -47.28
C GLU A 265 32.60 21.88 -47.27
N ILE A 266 31.99 21.27 -48.29
CA ILE A 266 31.97 19.81 -48.47
C ILE A 266 33.39 19.27 -48.62
N PHE A 267 34.22 19.91 -49.45
CA PHE A 267 35.59 19.47 -49.72
C PHE A 267 36.51 19.62 -48.50
N ASN A 268 36.34 20.67 -47.70
CA ASN A 268 37.12 20.90 -46.49
C ASN A 268 36.69 20.03 -45.30
N ASN A 269 35.65 19.19 -45.46
CA ASN A 269 35.27 18.23 -44.43
C ASN A 269 36.40 17.20 -44.21
N PRO A 270 36.93 17.05 -42.98
CA PRO A 270 38.07 16.17 -42.71
C PRO A 270 37.83 14.71 -43.12
N THR A 271 36.60 14.22 -43.01
CA THR A 271 36.25 12.85 -43.39
C THR A 271 36.38 12.65 -44.91
N ILE A 272 35.80 13.58 -45.70
CA ILE A 272 35.86 13.54 -47.16
C ILE A 272 37.30 13.71 -47.64
N LEU A 273 38.05 14.64 -47.03
CA LEU A 273 39.45 14.87 -47.36
C LEU A 273 40.33 13.64 -47.07
N ASN A 274 40.10 12.96 -45.95
CA ASN A 274 40.79 11.72 -45.60
C ASN A 274 40.47 10.59 -46.58
N GLU A 275 39.19 10.41 -46.95
CA GLU A 275 38.78 9.41 -47.94
C GLU A 275 39.40 9.68 -49.32
N LEU A 276 39.38 10.94 -49.77
CA LEU A 276 40.03 11.34 -51.02
C LEU A 276 41.53 11.10 -50.97
N THR A 277 42.18 11.43 -49.85
CA THR A 277 43.62 11.17 -49.64
C THR A 277 43.92 9.68 -49.70
N GLU A 278 43.11 8.83 -49.07
CA GLU A 278 43.25 7.38 -49.17
C GLU A 278 43.10 6.87 -50.61
N ILE A 279 42.11 7.38 -51.36
CA ILE A 279 41.91 7.01 -52.77
C ILE A 279 43.12 7.44 -53.60
N ILE A 280 43.58 8.68 -53.44
CA ILE A 280 44.74 9.25 -54.14
C ILE A 280 46.00 8.42 -53.84
N ASN A 281 46.17 7.97 -52.60
CA ASN A 281 47.30 7.13 -52.20
C ASN A 281 47.21 5.68 -52.72
N LYS A 282 45.99 5.17 -53.00
CA LYS A 282 45.76 3.83 -53.57
C LYS A 282 45.88 3.79 -55.09
N LEU A 283 45.60 4.90 -55.78
CA LEU A 283 45.83 5.03 -57.22
C LEU A 283 47.34 5.22 -57.45
N GLY A 284 48.06 4.11 -57.62
CA GLY A 284 49.51 4.11 -57.81
C GLY A 284 49.99 5.10 -58.89
N GLY A 285 51.20 5.62 -58.72
CA GLY A 285 51.85 6.59 -59.63
C GLY A 285 51.92 8.03 -59.12
N ASN A 286 51.25 8.37 -58.03
CA ASN A 286 51.41 9.69 -57.40
C ASN A 286 52.72 9.75 -56.60
N VAL A 287 53.58 10.72 -56.95
CA VAL A 287 54.84 10.99 -56.26
C VAL A 287 54.60 12.05 -55.18
N SER A 288 54.85 11.67 -53.94
CA SER A 288 54.89 12.55 -52.77
C SER A 288 56.33 12.97 -52.48
N PHE A 289 56.52 14.20 -52.01
CA PHE A 289 57.81 14.70 -51.53
C PHE A 289 57.59 15.28 -50.13
N ASP A 290 58.24 14.69 -49.13
CA ASP A 290 58.08 15.09 -47.72
C ASP A 290 59.12 16.13 -47.25
N GLY A 291 59.94 16.62 -48.18
CA GLY A 291 61.07 17.52 -47.91
C GLY A 291 62.42 16.83 -47.86
N THR A 292 62.45 15.50 -47.71
CA THR A 292 63.69 14.69 -47.67
C THR A 292 63.71 13.68 -48.81
N ASP A 293 62.62 12.93 -48.98
CA ASP A 293 62.54 11.81 -49.91
C ASP A 293 61.37 11.95 -50.88
N PHE A 294 61.54 11.42 -52.09
CA PHE A 294 60.41 11.14 -52.97
C PHE A 294 59.84 9.76 -52.67
N THR A 295 58.52 9.66 -52.47
CA THR A 295 57.82 8.39 -52.24
C THR A 295 56.65 8.21 -53.20
N TRP A 296 56.40 7.00 -53.68
CA TRP A 296 55.19 6.67 -54.45
C TRP A 296 54.76 5.23 -54.22
N MET A 297 53.50 4.92 -54.48
CA MET A 297 52.97 3.56 -54.48
C MET A 297 52.93 3.03 -55.92
N ASP A 298 53.40 1.81 -56.14
CA ASP A 298 53.21 1.13 -57.44
C ASP A 298 51.80 0.56 -57.61
N GLU A 299 51.51 0.03 -58.81
CA GLU A 299 50.22 -0.59 -59.14
C GLU A 299 49.84 -1.78 -58.23
N ASN A 300 50.80 -2.34 -57.50
CA ASN A 300 50.60 -3.45 -56.58
C ASN A 300 50.49 -2.99 -55.11
N GLY A 301 50.54 -1.67 -54.87
CA GLY A 301 50.47 -1.10 -53.54
C GLY A 301 51.76 -1.23 -52.73
N ASN A 302 52.93 -1.37 -53.37
CA ASN A 302 54.21 -1.28 -52.67
C ASN A 302 54.75 0.15 -52.71
N GLN A 303 55.24 0.63 -51.57
CA GLN A 303 55.89 1.94 -51.48
C GLN A 303 57.33 1.86 -52.02
N HIS A 304 57.68 2.81 -52.87
CA HIS A 304 59.03 3.07 -53.34
C HIS A 304 59.52 4.40 -52.77
N THR A 305 60.80 4.48 -52.43
CA THR A 305 61.44 5.67 -51.88
C THR A 305 62.73 5.96 -52.64
N VAL A 306 62.95 7.23 -52.99
CA VAL A 306 64.24 7.74 -53.50
C VAL A 306 64.83 8.67 -52.44
N ASP A 307 65.90 8.20 -51.80
CA ASP A 307 66.68 8.94 -50.82
C ASP A 307 67.59 9.94 -51.54
N LEU A 308 67.25 11.23 -51.44
CA LEU A 308 68.00 12.29 -52.09
C LEU A 308 69.34 12.56 -51.41
N GLU A 309 69.46 12.38 -50.09
CA GLU A 309 70.74 12.55 -49.41
C GLU A 309 71.75 11.52 -49.89
N GLN A 310 71.32 10.26 -50.01
CA GLN A 310 72.18 9.19 -50.49
C GLN A 310 72.53 9.41 -51.97
N LEU A 311 71.56 9.77 -52.81
CA LEU A 311 71.81 10.07 -54.22
C LEU A 311 72.84 11.20 -54.38
N VAL A 312 72.73 12.24 -53.55
CA VAL A 312 73.67 13.35 -53.54
C VAL A 312 75.05 12.89 -53.06
N LYS A 313 75.16 12.10 -51.99
CA LYS A 313 76.43 11.52 -51.52
C LYS A 313 77.11 10.65 -52.58
N ASP A 314 76.34 9.81 -53.27
CA ASP A 314 76.83 8.88 -54.29
C ASP A 314 77.35 9.60 -55.55
N ASN A 315 76.87 10.82 -55.81
CA ASN A 315 77.22 11.59 -57.00
C ASN A 315 78.04 12.84 -56.71
N GLN A 316 78.44 13.07 -55.46
CA GLN A 316 79.35 14.16 -55.12
C GLN A 316 80.80 13.82 -55.52
N VAL A 317 81.49 14.80 -56.09
CA VAL A 317 82.92 14.74 -56.37
C VAL A 317 83.67 15.46 -55.23
N VAL A 318 84.73 14.85 -54.72
CA VAL A 318 85.45 15.28 -53.51
C VAL A 318 86.82 15.85 -53.89
N THR A 319 87.16 17.03 -53.38
CA THR A 319 88.51 17.61 -53.47
C THR A 319 89.37 17.17 -52.29
N THR A 320 90.68 17.13 -52.47
CA THR A 320 91.62 16.80 -51.38
C THR A 320 92.80 17.77 -51.34
N LEU A 321 93.32 18.02 -50.14
CA LEU A 321 94.56 18.74 -49.92
C LEU A 321 95.46 17.88 -49.02
N VAL A 322 96.55 17.38 -49.57
CA VAL A 322 97.45 16.45 -48.89
C VAL A 322 98.77 17.16 -48.58
N ASN A 323 99.23 17.07 -47.34
CA ASN A 323 100.57 17.52 -46.95
C ASN A 323 101.59 16.44 -47.29
N ASN A 324 102.62 16.78 -48.09
CA ASN A 324 103.62 15.82 -48.56
C ASN A 324 104.78 15.62 -47.55
N GLY A 325 104.83 16.40 -46.47
CA GLY A 325 105.81 16.25 -45.38
C GLY A 325 107.15 16.97 -45.59
N ASP A 326 107.34 17.62 -46.74
CA ASP A 326 108.54 18.39 -47.10
C ASP A 326 108.31 19.90 -47.22
N GLY A 327 107.11 20.36 -46.82
CA GLY A 327 106.67 21.75 -46.99
C GLY A 327 105.84 22.00 -48.25
N THR A 328 105.69 20.99 -49.11
CA THR A 328 104.77 21.04 -50.26
C THR A 328 103.40 20.42 -49.93
N TYR A 329 102.36 20.90 -50.62
CA TYR A 329 100.99 20.39 -50.52
C TYR A 329 100.47 20.04 -51.91
N THR A 330 99.79 18.91 -52.02
CA THR A 330 99.12 18.49 -53.26
C THR A 330 97.62 18.72 -53.12
N TYR A 331 97.10 19.71 -53.85
CA TYR A 331 95.65 19.88 -54.03
C TYR A 331 95.19 19.04 -55.22
N THR A 332 94.15 18.22 -55.05
CA THR A 332 93.49 17.49 -56.14
C THR A 332 92.06 18.03 -56.29
N SER A 333 91.74 18.61 -57.45
CA SER A 333 90.40 19.08 -57.78
C SER A 333 89.44 17.94 -58.13
N GLU A 334 88.17 18.26 -58.26
CA GLU A 334 87.06 17.37 -58.57
C GLU A 334 87.24 16.60 -59.89
N ASP A 335 88.00 17.16 -60.83
CA ASP A 335 88.33 16.56 -62.13
C ASP A 335 89.61 15.71 -62.11
N GLY A 336 90.24 15.57 -60.94
CA GLY A 336 91.49 14.83 -60.75
C GLY A 336 92.75 15.63 -61.09
N THR A 337 92.65 16.89 -61.50
CA THR A 337 93.81 17.75 -61.75
C THR A 337 94.55 18.00 -60.44
N GLN A 338 95.88 17.81 -60.46
CA GLN A 338 96.73 18.06 -59.30
C GLN A 338 97.48 19.37 -59.44
N THR A 339 97.45 20.19 -58.39
CA THR A 339 98.24 21.40 -58.25
C THR A 339 99.14 21.27 -57.04
N THR A 340 100.44 21.42 -57.24
CA THR A 340 101.42 21.44 -56.16
C THR A 340 101.61 22.87 -55.67
N ILE A 341 101.40 23.07 -54.37
CA ILE A 341 101.73 24.31 -53.66
C ILE A 341 103.06 24.06 -52.97
N ASP A 342 104.10 24.79 -53.36
CA ASP A 342 105.45 24.65 -52.83
C ASP A 342 105.81 25.90 -52.01
N VAL A 343 105.50 25.83 -50.72
CA VAL A 343 105.70 26.96 -49.80
C VAL A 343 107.18 27.32 -49.69
N PRO A 344 108.13 26.37 -49.53
CA PRO A 344 109.56 26.69 -49.56
C PRO A 344 110.00 27.43 -50.83
N ALA A 345 109.59 26.96 -52.01
CA ALA A 345 109.95 27.61 -53.27
C ALA A 345 109.33 29.01 -53.39
N ASP A 346 108.07 29.17 -52.99
CA ASP A 346 107.38 30.47 -53.01
C ASP A 346 108.04 31.47 -52.06
N VAL A 347 108.47 31.03 -50.87
CA VAL A 347 109.21 31.87 -49.93
C VAL A 347 110.55 32.32 -50.51
N VAL A 348 111.27 31.43 -51.19
CA VAL A 348 112.53 31.77 -51.87
C VAL A 348 112.28 32.76 -53.00
N ASN A 349 111.27 32.52 -53.84
CA ASN A 349 110.97 33.36 -55.00
C ASN A 349 110.49 34.76 -54.61
N ASN A 350 109.77 34.89 -53.49
CA ASN A 350 109.22 36.16 -53.02
C ASN A 350 110.02 36.78 -51.85
N PHE A 351 111.22 36.26 -51.58
CA PHE A 351 111.99 36.61 -50.39
C PHE A 351 112.24 38.12 -50.25
N GLU A 352 112.52 38.83 -51.35
CA GLU A 352 112.75 40.28 -51.35
C GLU A 352 111.53 41.09 -50.90
N GLU A 353 110.32 40.64 -51.20
CA GLU A 353 109.09 41.29 -50.76
C GLU A 353 108.79 40.92 -49.29
N ILE A 354 109.00 39.65 -48.94
CA ILE A 354 108.82 39.14 -47.58
C ILE A 354 109.69 39.93 -46.59
N ILE A 355 110.97 40.17 -46.90
CA ILE A 355 111.89 40.92 -46.02
C ILE A 355 111.60 42.44 -45.97
N LYS A 356 110.71 42.97 -46.81
CA LYS A 356 110.26 44.37 -46.73
C LYS A 356 109.05 44.56 -45.83
N ASN A 357 108.39 43.47 -45.45
CA ASN A 357 107.29 43.53 -44.51
C ASN A 357 107.80 43.99 -43.13
N GLY A 358 107.17 45.00 -42.55
CA GLY A 358 107.61 45.61 -41.30
C GLY A 358 107.67 44.64 -40.11
N ASP A 359 106.77 43.67 -40.05
CA ASP A 359 106.76 42.67 -38.97
C ASP A 359 107.94 41.68 -39.12
N VAL A 360 108.20 41.21 -40.34
CA VAL A 360 109.36 40.37 -40.64
C VAL A 360 110.66 41.13 -40.38
N GLN A 361 110.73 42.42 -40.75
CA GLN A 361 111.88 43.28 -40.44
C GLN A 361 112.07 43.47 -38.95
N ASN A 362 111.00 43.68 -38.17
CA ASN A 362 111.10 43.82 -36.72
C ASN A 362 111.67 42.55 -36.08
N ILE A 363 111.17 41.37 -36.47
CA ILE A 363 111.69 40.07 -35.99
C ILE A 363 113.15 39.88 -36.42
N LEU A 364 113.47 40.18 -37.68
CA LEU A 364 114.83 40.04 -38.20
C LEU A 364 115.79 41.01 -37.50
N ASN A 365 115.36 42.25 -37.26
CA ASN A 365 116.13 43.26 -36.53
C ASN A 365 116.36 42.84 -35.08
N GLU A 366 115.35 42.29 -34.39
CA GLU A 366 115.54 41.73 -33.05
C GLU A 366 116.60 40.63 -33.04
N TYR A 367 116.58 39.72 -34.02
CA TYR A 367 117.64 38.72 -34.18
C TYR A 367 119.00 39.36 -34.49
N ILE A 368 119.07 40.31 -35.43
CA ILE A 368 120.33 40.94 -35.85
C ILE A 368 120.95 41.79 -34.72
N THR A 369 120.14 42.54 -33.97
CA THR A 369 120.61 43.37 -32.85
C THR A 369 121.02 42.53 -31.63
N ASN A 370 120.63 41.27 -31.55
CA ASN A 370 121.02 40.37 -30.46
C ASN A 370 122.20 39.44 -30.82
N VAL A 371 122.76 39.55 -32.02
CA VAL A 371 123.93 38.78 -32.45
C VAL A 371 125.22 39.53 -32.12
N GLU A 372 126.08 38.90 -31.31
CA GLU A 372 127.39 39.40 -30.89
C GLU A 372 128.24 39.85 -32.10
N GLY A 373 128.86 41.03 -31.99
CA GLY A 373 129.70 41.61 -33.04
C GLY A 373 128.96 42.48 -34.05
N ASN A 374 127.62 42.57 -34.00
CA ASN A 374 126.87 43.50 -34.84
C ASN A 374 126.85 44.93 -34.29
N VAL A 375 126.97 45.90 -35.20
CA VAL A 375 126.73 47.32 -34.94
C VAL A 375 125.38 47.69 -35.57
N SER A 376 124.42 48.15 -34.76
CA SER A 376 123.14 48.68 -35.23
C SER A 376 123.13 50.21 -35.16
N PHE A 377 122.35 50.86 -36.03
CA PHE A 377 122.20 52.31 -36.08
C PHE A 377 120.71 52.68 -36.08
N ASP A 378 120.24 53.34 -35.03
CA ASP A 378 118.82 53.68 -34.84
C ASP A 378 118.41 55.04 -35.46
N GLY A 379 119.27 55.58 -36.33
CA GLY A 379 119.11 56.90 -36.93
C GLY A 379 119.71 58.04 -36.10
N SER A 380 120.15 57.78 -34.86
CA SER A 380 120.80 58.77 -33.99
C SER A 380 122.09 58.26 -33.34
N ASN A 381 122.16 56.98 -32.98
CA ASN A 381 123.30 56.37 -32.29
C ASN A 381 123.69 55.04 -32.94
N PHE A 382 124.99 54.79 -33.01
CA PHE A 382 125.50 53.45 -33.26
C PHE A 382 125.55 52.69 -31.93
N THR A 383 124.92 51.52 -31.88
CA THR A 383 124.96 50.61 -30.75
C THR A 383 125.72 49.37 -31.18
N TYR A 384 126.80 49.03 -30.48
CA TYR A 384 127.54 47.79 -30.70
C TYR A 384 127.15 46.80 -29.62
N VAL A 385 126.82 45.58 -30.02
CA VAL A 385 126.60 44.49 -29.07
C VAL A 385 127.93 43.78 -28.87
N ASP A 386 128.61 44.18 -27.80
CA ASP A 386 129.79 43.50 -27.29
C ASP A 386 129.39 42.17 -26.64
N GLY A 387 130.21 41.14 -26.86
CA GLY A 387 129.93 39.76 -26.44
C GLY A 387 129.87 39.51 -24.95
#